data_AF-A0A832A327-F1
#
_entry.id   AF-A0A832A327-F1
#
_cell.length_a   1.000
_cell.length_b   1.000
_cell.length_c   1.000
_cell.angle_alpha   90.00
_cell.angle_beta   90.00
_cell.angle_gamma   90.00
#
_symmetry.space_group_name_H-M   'P 1'
#
loop_
_entity.id
_entity.type
_entity.pdbx_description
1 polymer ?
#
loop_
_entity_poly.entity_id
_entity_poly.type
_entity_poly.pdbx_seq_one_letter_code
_entity_poly.pdbx_strand_id
1 'polypeptide(L)'
;MAVGRLSEREGRPWGKFLVVFFGYSLLLYVIGTVIVFRLPWMFTRVDLMMAVCVEVAGRFPLWLSILWCFLWGYVSDVFQGRLWGLHGAAYLLVVYLHRLWSAQMDVWSLWYRVLLVGLGTAVQGVIAAMIVVGGSEMTGVVITTVGQVLFSMMISPFVMTPIPWILGEKDR
;
A
#
# COMPACT_ATOMS: atom_id res chain seq x y z
N MET A 1 -9.43 -36.04 -4.05
CA MET A 1 -8.31 -35.22 -4.60
C MET A 1 -8.20 -33.83 -3.93
N ALA A 2 -8.39 -33.73 -2.60
CA ALA A 2 -8.27 -32.46 -1.86
C ALA A 2 -7.05 -32.43 -0.91
N VAL A 3 -6.54 -33.61 -0.54
CA VAL A 3 -5.41 -33.76 0.40
C VAL A 3 -4.05 -33.52 -0.27
N GLY A 4 -3.91 -33.86 -1.57
CA GLY A 4 -2.66 -33.64 -2.32
C GLY A 4 -2.30 -32.16 -2.55
N ARG A 5 -3.28 -31.25 -2.56
CA ARG A 5 -3.05 -29.80 -2.72
C ARG A 5 -2.64 -29.07 -1.43
N LEU A 6 -2.81 -29.73 -0.27
CA LEU A 6 -2.34 -29.19 1.01
C LEU A 6 -0.87 -29.57 1.27
N SER A 7 -0.43 -30.74 0.80
CA SER A 7 0.97 -31.19 0.91
C SER A 7 1.92 -30.38 0.00
N GLU A 8 1.47 -29.93 -1.18
CA GLU A 8 2.27 -29.02 -2.03
C GLU A 8 2.47 -27.61 -1.43
N ARG A 9 1.71 -27.23 -0.39
CA ARG A 9 1.90 -25.95 0.30
C ARG A 9 3.01 -25.95 1.34
N GLU A 10 3.52 -27.11 1.77
CA GLU A 10 4.56 -27.21 2.81
C GLU A 10 5.96 -26.81 2.30
N GLY A 11 6.16 -26.76 0.99
CA GLY A 11 7.40 -26.27 0.37
C GLY A 11 7.45 -24.76 0.13
N ARG A 12 6.53 -23.96 0.69
CA ARG A 12 6.60 -22.49 0.54
C ARG A 12 7.76 -21.93 1.35
N PRO A 13 8.72 -21.21 0.76
CA PRO A 13 9.86 -20.67 1.47
C PRO A 13 9.41 -19.48 2.33
N TRP A 14 8.88 -19.76 3.52
CA TRP A 14 8.44 -18.76 4.51
C TRP A 14 9.49 -17.68 4.76
N GLY A 15 10.78 -18.01 4.65
CA GLY A 15 11.89 -17.05 4.71
C GLY A 15 11.81 -15.95 3.63
N LYS A 16 11.49 -16.28 2.37
CA LYS A 16 11.34 -15.28 1.30
C LYS A 16 10.15 -14.36 1.57
N PHE A 17 9.06 -14.91 2.10
CA PHE A 17 7.91 -14.10 2.53
C PHE A 17 8.29 -13.14 3.67
N LEU A 18 9.02 -13.59 4.69
CA LEU A 18 9.50 -12.71 5.75
C LEU A 18 10.42 -11.61 5.21
N VAL A 19 11.32 -11.93 4.28
CA VAL A 19 12.21 -10.94 3.67
C VAL A 19 11.44 -9.88 2.90
N VAL A 20 10.45 -10.27 2.09
CA VAL A 20 9.65 -9.32 1.30
C VAL A 20 8.71 -8.53 2.18
N PHE A 21 7.93 -9.23 2.99
CA PHE A 21 6.86 -8.56 3.72
C PHE A 21 7.45 -7.83 4.92
N PHE A 22 8.33 -8.40 5.75
CA PHE A 22 8.96 -7.61 6.82
C PHE A 22 10.13 -6.76 6.35
N GLY A 23 11.13 -7.37 5.71
CA GLY A 23 12.38 -6.68 5.36
C GLY A 23 12.20 -5.57 4.33
N TYR A 24 11.50 -5.85 3.24
CA TYR A 24 11.30 -4.88 2.17
C TYR A 24 10.26 -3.81 2.52
N SER A 25 9.20 -4.14 3.28
CA SER A 25 8.30 -3.09 3.81
C SER A 25 9.01 -2.16 4.79
N LEU A 26 9.88 -2.69 5.66
CA LEU A 26 10.70 -1.87 6.55
C LEU A 26 11.67 -0.98 5.76
N LEU A 27 12.33 -1.53 4.73
CA LEU A 27 13.18 -0.74 3.83
C LEU A 27 12.41 0.41 3.19
N LEU A 28 11.25 0.13 2.59
CA LEU A 28 10.39 1.13 1.95
C LEU A 28 9.90 2.17 2.96
N TYR A 29 9.58 1.74 4.17
CA TYR A 29 9.18 2.63 5.25
C TYR A 29 10.33 3.59 5.63
N VAL A 30 11.56 3.08 5.77
CA VAL A 30 12.74 3.92 6.04
C VAL A 30 13.02 4.87 4.87
N ILE A 31 12.90 4.40 3.62
CA ILE A 31 13.05 5.25 2.43
C ILE A 31 11.98 6.35 2.43
N GLY A 32 10.72 6.01 2.70
CA GLY A 32 9.62 6.97 2.77
C GLY A 32 9.80 8.01 3.89
N THR A 33 10.28 7.57 5.05
CA THR A 33 10.46 8.47 6.21
C THR A 33 11.72 9.33 6.12
N VAL A 34 12.82 8.79 5.59
CA VAL A 34 14.14 9.48 5.58
C VAL A 34 14.38 10.26 4.30
N ILE A 35 14.07 9.67 3.13
CA ILE A 35 14.41 10.26 1.83
C ILE A 35 13.24 11.13 1.36
N VAL A 36 12.04 10.56 1.33
CA VAL A 36 10.87 11.23 0.76
C VAL A 36 10.44 12.44 1.61
N PHE A 37 10.59 12.37 2.93
CA PHE A 37 10.27 13.50 3.81
C PHE A 37 11.28 14.67 3.71
N ARG A 38 12.49 14.42 3.18
CA ARG A 38 13.51 15.46 2.94
C ARG A 38 13.37 16.17 1.60
N LEU A 39 12.52 15.68 0.69
CA LEU A 39 12.29 16.36 -0.58
C LEU A 39 11.47 17.65 -0.37
N PRO A 40 11.84 18.74 -1.06
CA PRO A 40 11.23 20.06 -0.85
C PRO A 40 9.80 20.18 -1.43
N TRP A 41 9.35 19.23 -2.24
CA TRP A 41 8.08 19.31 -2.93
C TRP A 41 6.96 18.62 -2.14
N MET A 42 5.82 19.31 -1.94
CA MET A 42 4.70 18.75 -1.18
C MET A 42 4.08 17.50 -1.85
N PHE A 43 4.15 17.44 -3.18
CA PHE A 43 3.63 16.32 -3.96
C PHE A 43 4.46 15.05 -3.81
N THR A 44 5.74 15.15 -3.40
CA THR A 44 6.60 13.97 -3.24
C THR A 44 6.34 13.24 -1.94
N ARG A 45 5.61 13.84 -0.97
CA ARG A 45 5.26 13.20 0.32
C ARG A 45 4.20 12.10 0.14
N VAL A 46 4.59 11.03 -0.55
CA VAL A 46 3.73 9.90 -0.88
C VAL A 46 3.94 8.72 0.04
N ASP A 47 2.85 7.98 0.22
CA ASP A 47 2.81 6.79 1.04
C ASP A 47 3.18 5.54 0.21
N LEU A 48 4.45 5.18 0.24
CA LEU A 48 4.96 3.98 -0.46
C LEU A 48 4.38 2.68 0.12
N MET A 49 3.94 2.68 1.39
CA MET A 49 3.39 1.50 2.05
C MET A 49 2.04 1.12 1.44
N MET A 50 1.30 2.08 0.89
CA MET A 50 0.05 1.82 0.15
C MET A 50 0.25 0.78 -0.97
N ALA A 51 1.35 0.87 -1.73
CA ALA A 51 1.67 -0.08 -2.79
C ALA A 51 1.95 -1.48 -2.24
N VAL A 52 2.62 -1.57 -1.10
CA VAL A 52 2.85 -2.85 -0.39
C VAL A 52 1.53 -3.45 0.08
N CYS A 53 0.63 -2.64 0.64
CA CYS A 53 -0.69 -3.08 1.10
C CYS A 53 -1.53 -3.68 -0.05
N VAL A 54 -1.49 -3.08 -1.23
CA VAL A 54 -2.12 -3.64 -2.44
C VAL A 54 -1.52 -5.00 -2.80
N GLU A 55 -0.20 -5.14 -2.77
CA GLU A 55 0.48 -6.40 -3.10
C GLU A 55 0.22 -7.52 -2.07
N VAL A 56 0.09 -7.15 -0.81
CA VAL A 56 -0.31 -8.04 0.29
C VAL A 56 -1.75 -8.50 0.10
N ALA A 57 -2.66 -7.59 -0.25
CA ALA A 57 -4.08 -7.89 -0.49
C ALA A 57 -4.28 -8.95 -1.58
N GLY A 58 -3.45 -8.93 -2.64
CA GLY A 58 -3.53 -9.90 -3.74
C GLY A 58 -2.91 -11.27 -3.45
N ARG A 59 -2.03 -11.39 -2.43
CA ARG A 59 -1.27 -12.63 -2.18
C ARG A 59 -1.69 -13.38 -0.93
N PHE A 60 -2.23 -12.68 0.06
CA PHE A 60 -2.57 -13.27 1.34
C PHE A 60 -4.08 -13.37 1.55
N PRO A 61 -4.53 -14.33 2.39
CA PRO A 61 -5.91 -14.35 2.83
C PRO A 61 -6.25 -13.05 3.57
N LEU A 62 -7.51 -12.63 3.44
CA LEU A 62 -8.01 -11.34 3.94
C LEU A 62 -7.59 -11.01 5.37
N TRP A 63 -7.65 -11.98 6.29
CA TRP A 63 -7.31 -11.75 7.69
C TRP A 63 -5.84 -11.39 7.91
N LEU A 64 -4.90 -12.00 7.15
CA LEU A 64 -3.49 -11.65 7.19
C LEU A 64 -3.26 -10.26 6.61
N SER A 65 -3.94 -9.94 5.51
CA SER A 65 -3.86 -8.61 4.89
C SER A 65 -4.37 -7.51 5.81
N ILE A 66 -5.47 -7.76 6.52
CA ILE A 66 -6.02 -6.86 7.55
C ILE A 66 -5.01 -6.67 8.69
N LEU A 67 -4.50 -7.76 9.27
CA LEU A 67 -3.52 -7.70 10.36
C LEU A 67 -2.27 -6.91 9.95
N TRP A 68 -1.79 -7.17 8.72
CA TRP A 68 -0.63 -6.48 8.15
C TRP A 68 -0.86 -4.99 7.97
N CYS A 69 -1.98 -4.61 7.35
CA CYS A 69 -2.35 -3.22 7.13
C CYS A 69 -2.60 -2.47 8.44
N PHE A 70 -3.18 -3.14 9.43
CA PHE A 70 -3.36 -2.58 10.76
C PHE A 70 -2.02 -2.31 11.44
N LEU A 71 -1.09 -3.27 11.43
CA LEU A 71 0.25 -3.12 12.00
C LEU A 71 1.00 -1.95 11.37
N TRP A 72 1.10 -1.92 10.05
CA TRP A 72 1.85 -0.86 9.35
C TRP A 72 1.12 0.47 9.34
N GLY A 73 -0.21 0.47 9.37
CA GLY A 73 -1.01 1.67 9.58
C GLY A 73 -0.69 2.31 10.94
N TYR A 74 -0.69 1.50 12.00
CA TYR A 74 -0.31 1.95 13.34
C TYR A 74 1.12 2.50 13.39
N VAL A 75 2.10 1.76 12.84
CA VAL A 75 3.49 2.24 12.75
C VAL A 75 3.56 3.58 12.01
N SER A 76 2.90 3.69 10.86
CA SER A 76 2.93 4.92 10.07
C SER A 76 2.29 6.10 10.80
N ASP A 77 1.15 5.91 11.45
CA ASP A 77 0.48 6.96 12.22
C ASP A 77 1.33 7.43 13.42
N VAL A 78 1.90 6.50 14.20
CA VAL A 78 2.71 6.81 15.39
C VAL A 78 3.95 7.63 15.02
N PHE A 79 4.74 7.18 14.05
CA PHE A 79 6.02 7.79 13.72
C PHE A 79 5.89 9.06 12.86
N GLN A 80 4.76 9.25 12.16
CA GLN A 80 4.47 10.50 11.45
C GLN A 80 3.73 11.53 12.32
N GLY A 81 3.48 11.22 13.60
CA GLY A 81 2.79 12.12 14.53
C GLY A 81 1.34 12.40 14.14
N ARG A 82 0.69 11.51 13.37
CA ARG A 82 -0.72 11.65 12.99
C ARG A 82 -1.60 10.93 14.03
N LEU A 83 -2.72 11.55 14.40
CA LEU A 83 -3.67 10.98 15.35
C LEU A 83 -4.40 9.78 14.72
N TRP A 84 -4.01 8.58 15.18
CA TRP A 84 -4.80 7.34 15.28
C TRP A 84 -5.70 7.00 14.08
N GLY A 85 -5.11 6.32 13.08
CA GLY A 85 -5.86 5.45 12.18
C GLY A 85 -6.07 5.98 10.77
N LEU A 86 -5.49 7.11 10.37
CA LEU A 86 -5.66 7.62 9.00
C LEU A 86 -4.96 6.72 7.98
N HIS A 87 -3.71 6.34 8.24
CA HIS A 87 -2.99 5.38 7.40
C HIS A 87 -3.65 4.00 7.49
N GLY A 88 -3.95 3.55 8.72
CA GLY A 88 -4.62 2.28 8.95
C GLY A 88 -5.95 2.16 8.20
N ALA A 89 -6.82 3.17 8.26
CA ALA A 89 -8.11 3.18 7.57
C ALA A 89 -7.94 3.16 6.06
N ALA A 90 -7.00 3.94 5.51
CA ALA A 90 -6.75 3.95 4.06
C ALA A 90 -6.23 2.60 3.56
N TYR A 91 -5.32 1.96 4.31
CA TYR A 91 -4.82 0.63 3.95
C TYR A 91 -5.92 -0.44 4.01
N LEU A 92 -6.72 -0.43 5.08
CA LEU A 92 -7.85 -1.34 5.23
C LEU A 92 -8.90 -1.14 4.13
N LEU A 93 -9.18 0.11 3.75
CA LEU A 93 -10.08 0.41 2.65
C LEU A 93 -9.57 -0.21 1.34
N VAL A 94 -8.28 -0.06 1.03
CA VAL A 94 -7.71 -0.63 -0.19
C VAL A 94 -7.75 -2.16 -0.16
N VAL A 95 -7.49 -2.81 0.97
CA VAL A 95 -7.66 -4.27 1.11
C VAL A 95 -9.11 -4.67 0.85
N TYR A 96 -10.06 -3.93 1.40
CA TYR A 96 -11.49 -4.18 1.21
C TYR A 96 -11.91 -4.00 -0.26
N LEU A 97 -11.51 -2.91 -0.90
CA LEU A 97 -11.79 -2.63 -2.30
C LEU A 97 -11.15 -3.67 -3.22
N HIS A 98 -9.90 -4.05 -2.93
CA HIS A 98 -9.22 -5.12 -3.65
C HIS A 98 -10.02 -6.42 -3.57
N ARG A 99 -10.57 -6.76 -2.40
CA ARG A 99 -11.41 -7.96 -2.24
C ARG A 99 -12.71 -7.85 -3.03
N LEU A 100 -13.38 -6.71 -2.99
CA LEU A 100 -14.64 -6.48 -3.70
C LEU A 100 -14.46 -6.57 -5.22
N TRP A 101 -13.39 -5.97 -5.75
CA TRP A 101 -13.13 -5.90 -7.19
C TRP A 101 -12.37 -7.09 -7.75
N SER A 102 -11.74 -7.91 -6.91
CA SER A 102 -11.02 -9.12 -7.33
C SER A 102 -11.88 -10.13 -8.11
N ALA A 103 -13.21 -10.07 -7.95
CA ALA A 103 -14.14 -10.92 -8.68
C ALA A 103 -14.41 -10.45 -10.12
N GLN A 104 -14.13 -9.18 -10.45
CA GLN A 104 -14.50 -8.55 -11.72
C GLN A 104 -13.29 -8.07 -12.52
N MET A 105 -12.15 -7.89 -11.87
CA MET A 105 -10.93 -7.32 -12.45
C MET A 105 -9.80 -8.34 -12.45
N ASP A 106 -8.88 -8.20 -13.41
CA ASP A 106 -7.62 -8.92 -13.38
C ASP A 106 -6.73 -8.37 -12.25
N VAL A 107 -6.68 -9.11 -11.14
CA VAL A 107 -5.90 -8.75 -9.94
C VAL A 107 -4.40 -8.66 -10.18
N TRP A 108 -3.89 -9.28 -11.25
CA TRP A 108 -2.48 -9.27 -11.61
C TRP A 108 -2.12 -8.13 -12.56
N SER A 109 -3.11 -7.49 -13.19
CA SER A 109 -2.89 -6.31 -14.00
C SER A 109 -2.19 -5.22 -13.19
N LEU A 110 -1.07 -4.71 -13.70
CA LEU A 110 -0.34 -3.61 -13.08
C LEU A 110 -1.24 -2.38 -12.96
N TRP A 111 -2.05 -2.11 -13.99
CA TRP A 111 -2.95 -0.96 -14.01
C TRP A 111 -4.00 -1.01 -12.89
N TYR A 112 -4.60 -2.18 -12.67
CA TYR A 112 -5.54 -2.37 -11.56
C TYR A 112 -4.90 -2.06 -10.20
N ARG A 113 -3.69 -2.55 -9.97
CA ARG A 113 -2.95 -2.33 -8.72
C ARG A 113 -2.53 -0.88 -8.53
N VAL A 114 -2.05 -0.23 -9.59
CA VAL A 114 -1.71 1.20 -9.61
C VAL A 114 -2.93 2.07 -9.31
N LEU A 115 -4.10 1.74 -9.89
CA LEU A 115 -5.35 2.45 -9.63
C LEU A 115 -5.79 2.32 -8.17
N LEU A 116 -5.65 1.14 -7.56
CA LEU A 116 -5.93 0.96 -6.13
C LEU A 116 -5.02 1.82 -5.23
N VAL A 117 -3.74 1.94 -5.57
CA VAL A 117 -2.82 2.85 -4.87
C VAL A 117 -3.27 4.30 -5.01
N GLY A 118 -3.64 4.72 -6.23
CA GLY A 118 -4.13 6.07 -6.50
C GLY A 118 -5.39 6.38 -5.69
N LEU A 119 -6.34 5.45 -5.64
CA LEU A 119 -7.58 5.59 -4.88
C LEU A 119 -7.33 5.64 -3.37
N GLY A 120 -6.47 4.76 -2.85
CA GLY A 120 -6.06 4.78 -1.45
C GLY A 120 -5.44 6.12 -1.06
N THR A 121 -4.50 6.61 -1.88
CA THR A 121 -3.84 7.91 -1.68
C THR A 121 -4.85 9.06 -1.75
N ALA A 122 -5.80 9.02 -2.69
CA ALA A 122 -6.82 10.05 -2.84
C ALA A 122 -7.71 10.16 -1.60
N VAL A 123 -8.17 9.01 -1.08
CA VAL A 123 -8.96 8.97 0.16
C VAL A 123 -8.15 9.51 1.33
N GLN A 124 -6.89 9.11 1.46
CA GLN A 124 -6.00 9.58 2.51
C GLN A 124 -5.81 11.11 2.47
N GLY A 125 -5.63 11.66 1.26
CA GLY A 125 -5.51 13.11 1.04
C GLY A 125 -6.80 13.87 1.32
N VAL A 126 -7.95 13.34 0.90
CA VAL A 126 -9.27 13.93 1.19
C VAL A 126 -9.56 13.94 2.70
N ILE A 127 -9.30 12.85 3.41
CA ILE A 127 -9.53 12.80 4.87
C ILE A 127 -8.57 13.78 5.57
N ALA A 128 -7.30 13.81 5.18
CA ALA A 128 -6.34 14.77 5.73
C ALA A 128 -6.77 16.23 5.47
N ALA A 129 -7.31 16.53 4.28
CA ALA A 129 -7.86 17.82 3.93
C ALA A 129 -8.99 18.26 4.86
N MET A 130 -9.95 17.36 5.09
CA MET A 130 -11.11 17.61 5.94
C MET A 130 -10.69 17.92 7.40
N ILE A 131 -9.68 17.21 7.90
CA ILE A 131 -9.19 17.38 9.29
C ILE A 131 -8.44 18.70 9.46
N VAL A 132 -7.56 19.06 8.52
CA VAL A 132 -6.59 20.15 8.72
C VAL A 132 -7.17 21.53 8.37
N VAL A 133 -7.95 21.64 7.29
CA VAL A 133 -8.18 22.94 6.63
C VAL A 133 -9.54 23.56 6.92
N GLY A 134 -10.54 22.78 7.32
CA GLY A 134 -11.89 23.32 7.61
C GLY A 134 -12.40 24.25 6.49
N GLY A 135 -12.74 23.69 5.32
CA GLY A 135 -13.44 24.37 4.21
C GLY A 135 -12.74 25.54 3.48
N SER A 136 -11.84 26.27 4.12
CA SER A 136 -11.42 27.62 3.67
C SER A 136 -10.26 27.65 2.66
N GLU A 137 -9.38 26.64 2.62
CA GLU A 137 -8.28 26.52 1.64
C GLU A 137 -8.38 25.27 0.76
N MET A 138 -9.58 24.96 0.28
CA MET A 138 -9.86 23.71 -0.44
C MET A 138 -9.05 23.56 -1.75
N THR A 139 -8.77 24.63 -2.48
CA THR A 139 -8.07 24.59 -3.79
C THR A 139 -6.62 24.11 -3.68
N GLY A 140 -5.85 24.64 -2.72
CA GLY A 140 -4.45 24.24 -2.51
C GLY A 140 -4.34 22.77 -2.09
N VAL A 141 -5.28 22.30 -1.27
CA VAL A 141 -5.32 20.91 -0.83
C VAL A 141 -5.69 19.96 -1.96
N VAL A 142 -6.59 20.36 -2.86
CA VAL A 142 -6.94 19.54 -4.05
C VAL A 142 -5.72 19.39 -4.95
N ILE A 143 -4.99 20.47 -5.26
CA ILE A 143 -3.81 20.41 -6.13
C ILE A 143 -2.72 19.52 -5.52
N THR A 144 -2.46 19.66 -4.22
CA THR A 144 -1.50 18.81 -3.50
C THR A 144 -1.90 17.34 -3.48
N THR A 145 -3.18 17.05 -3.21
CA THR A 145 -3.72 15.69 -3.22
C THR A 145 -3.64 15.06 -4.61
N VAL A 146 -4.03 15.77 -5.66
CA VAL A 146 -3.93 15.29 -7.05
C VAL A 146 -2.48 15.00 -7.41
N GLY A 147 -1.55 15.89 -7.06
CA GLY A 147 -0.12 15.68 -7.26
C GLY A 147 0.39 14.42 -6.54
N GLN A 148 0.00 14.21 -5.28
CA GLN A 148 0.35 13.01 -4.51
C GLN A 148 -0.23 11.74 -5.12
N VAL A 149 -1.49 11.75 -5.57
CA VAL A 149 -2.13 10.61 -6.24
C VAL A 149 -1.37 10.24 -7.51
N LEU A 150 -1.11 11.20 -8.39
CA LEU A 150 -0.39 10.97 -9.64
C LEU A 150 1.04 10.48 -9.39
N PHE A 151 1.73 11.07 -8.42
CA PHE A 151 3.09 10.65 -8.06
C PHE A 151 3.10 9.25 -7.43
N SER A 152 2.16 8.93 -6.54
CA SER A 152 1.98 7.59 -5.98
C SER A 152 1.73 6.55 -7.07
N MET A 153 0.85 6.87 -8.03
CA MET A 153 0.58 6.00 -9.18
C MET A 153 1.82 5.80 -10.04
N MET A 154 2.61 6.85 -10.28
CA MET A 154 3.83 6.78 -11.06
C MET A 154 4.95 5.98 -10.36
N ILE A 155 5.10 6.12 -9.04
CA ILE A 155 6.17 5.43 -8.29
C ILE A 155 5.79 3.99 -7.92
N SER A 156 4.50 3.68 -7.82
CA SER A 156 4.02 2.37 -7.36
C SER A 156 4.52 1.16 -8.17
N PRO A 157 4.71 1.21 -9.52
CA PRO A 157 5.31 0.10 -10.25
C PRO A 157 6.74 -0.21 -9.80
N PHE A 158 7.53 0.81 -9.44
CA PHE A 158 8.90 0.60 -8.95
C PHE A 158 8.92 -0.05 -7.56
N VAL A 159 7.85 0.15 -6.78
CA VAL A 159 7.66 -0.51 -5.49
C VAL A 159 7.13 -1.93 -5.65
N MET A 160 6.24 -2.17 -6.61
CA MET A 160 5.56 -3.44 -6.83
C MET A 160 6.41 -4.45 -7.62
N THR A 161 7.19 -3.99 -8.61
CA THR A 161 7.96 -4.88 -9.49
C THR A 161 9.02 -5.73 -8.79
N PRO A 162 9.73 -5.30 -7.73
CA PRO A 162 10.70 -6.16 -7.05
C PRO A 162 10.06 -7.31 -6.27
N ILE A 163 8.78 -7.19 -5.88
CA ILE A 163 8.11 -8.16 -5.00
C ILE A 163 8.02 -9.54 -5.65
N PRO A 164 7.49 -9.71 -6.89
CA PRO A 164 7.54 -11.00 -7.59
C PRO A 164 8.94 -11.57 -7.75
N TRP A 165 9.95 -10.72 -7.99
CA TRP A 165 11.34 -11.15 -8.17
C TRP A 165 11.93 -11.74 -6.90
N ILE A 166 11.73 -11.09 -5.75
CA ILE A 166 12.24 -11.58 -4.45
C ILE A 166 11.49 -12.84 -4.03
N LEU A 167 10.19 -12.94 -4.34
CA LEU A 167 9.39 -14.14 -4.08
C LEU A 167 9.72 -15.30 -5.03
N GLY A 168 10.39 -15.04 -6.15
CA GLY A 168 10.69 -16.05 -7.18
C GLY A 168 9.48 -16.40 -8.05
N GLU A 169 8.52 -15.49 -8.18
CA GLU A 169 7.28 -15.64 -8.95
C GLU A 169 7.38 -14.96 -10.33
N LYS A 170 8.56 -14.98 -10.96
CA LYS A 170 8.91 -14.19 -12.15
C LYS A 170 7.98 -14.42 -13.37
N ASP A 171 7.31 -15.56 -13.43
CA ASP A 171 6.56 -16.04 -14.59
C ASP A 171 5.03 -16.12 -14.37
N ARG A 172 4.46 -15.30 -13.47
CA ARG A 172 3.01 -15.20 -13.25
C ARG A 172 2.43 -13.87 -13.69
#